data_AF-A0A9E0M5Z8-F1
#
_entry.id   AF-A0A9E0M5Z8-F1
#
_cell.length_a   1.000
_cell.length_b   1.000
_cell.length_c   1.000
_cell.angle_alpha   90.00
_cell.angle_beta   90.00
_cell.angle_gamma   90.00
#
_symmetry.space_group_name_H-M   'P 1'
#
loop_
_entity.id
_entity.type
_entity.pdbx_description
1 polymer ?
#
loop_
_entity_poly.entity_id
_entity_poly.type
_entity_poly.pdbx_seq_one_letter_code
_entity_poly.pdbx_strand_id
1 'polypeptide(L)'
;TYRLLILCARQCGNQRLQRMLTALSLQTLRYSKLGLATVARRQQSARLWREATVALAQGDVERTVALTRQRIDESGEEAIRRLNTPPTDGDAA
;
A
#
# COMPACT_ATOMS: atom_id res chain seq x y z
N THR A 1 -3.29 0.22 5.30
CA THR A 1 -2.57 0.77 4.12
C THR A 1 -3.36 1.84 3.40
N TYR A 2 -4.50 1.56 2.75
CA TYR A 2 -5.18 2.58 1.92
C TYR A 2 -5.55 3.88 2.67
N ARG A 3 -5.94 3.80 3.95
CA ARG A 3 -6.21 4.99 4.78
C ARG A 3 -4.99 5.90 4.95
N LEU A 4 -3.80 5.32 5.12
CA LEU A 4 -2.56 6.09 5.22
C LEU A 4 -2.23 6.79 3.90
N LEU A 5 -2.47 6.13 2.75
CA LEU A 5 -2.32 6.75 1.43
C LEU A 5 -3.24 7.97 1.27
N ILE A 6 -4.51 7.84 1.69
CA ILE A 6 -5.48 8.95 1.65
C ILE A 6 -5.04 10.10 2.56
N LEU A 7 -4.50 9.80 3.75
CA LEU A 7 -3.96 10.84 4.64
C LEU A 7 -2.80 11.59 3.97
N CYS A 8 -1.84 10.89 3.37
CA CYS A 8 -0.75 11.52 2.61
C CYS A 8 -1.29 12.37 1.45
N ALA A 9 -2.29 11.88 0.71
CA ALA A 9 -2.91 12.59 -0.40
C ALA A 9 -3.62 13.88 0.05
N ARG A 10 -4.18 13.91 1.26
CA ARG A 10 -4.80 15.11 1.83
C ARG A 10 -3.76 16.14 2.28
N GLN A 11 -2.56 15.69 2.67
CA GLN A 11 -1.51 16.54 3.18
C GLN A 11 -0.55 17.10 2.10
N CYS A 12 -0.62 16.60 0.87
CA CYS A 12 0.33 16.98 -0.19
C CYS A 12 0.09 18.38 -0.81
N GLY A 13 -0.94 19.11 -0.41
CA GLY A 13 -1.26 20.45 -0.91
C GLY A 13 -1.76 20.52 -2.36
N ASN A 14 -1.85 19.38 -3.06
CA ASN A 14 -2.28 19.32 -4.46
C ASN A 14 -3.71 18.77 -4.58
N GLN A 15 -4.69 19.67 -4.74
CA GLN A 15 -6.12 19.31 -4.81
C GLN A 15 -6.44 18.35 -5.96
N ARG A 16 -5.80 18.50 -7.12
CA ARG A 16 -6.03 17.61 -8.28
C ARG A 16 -5.58 16.19 -7.94
N LEU A 17 -4.38 16.04 -7.37
CA LEU A 17 -3.85 14.75 -6.96
C LEU A 17 -4.69 14.13 -5.84
N GLN A 18 -5.12 14.92 -4.86
CA GLN A 18 -6.00 14.48 -3.79
C GLN A 18 -7.30 13.89 -4.34
N ARG A 19 -7.97 14.57 -5.29
CA ARG A 19 -9.20 14.08 -5.92
C ARG A 19 -8.96 12.78 -6.68
N MET A 20 -7.89 12.70 -7.47
CA MET A 20 -7.53 11.48 -8.22
C MET A 20 -7.30 10.29 -7.28
N LEU A 21 -6.49 10.46 -6.23
CA LEU A 21 -6.18 9.37 -5.28
C LEU A 21 -7.41 8.97 -4.46
N THR A 22 -8.29 9.93 -4.14
CA THR A 22 -9.55 9.63 -3.43
C THR A 22 -10.50 8.82 -4.32
N ALA A 23 -10.61 9.15 -5.61
CA ALA A 23 -11.45 8.40 -6.56
C ALA A 23 -10.99 6.94 -6.71
N LEU A 24 -9.68 6.68 -6.59
CA LEU A 24 -9.10 5.34 -6.65
C LEU A 24 -9.13 4.58 -5.31
N SER A 25 -9.65 5.17 -4.24
CA SER A 25 -9.54 4.61 -2.89
C SER A 25 -10.22 3.26 -2.72
N LEU A 26 -11.39 3.04 -3.35
CA LEU A 26 -12.10 1.76 -3.30
C LEU A 26 -11.33 0.64 -4.01
N GLN A 27 -10.79 0.94 -5.20
CA GLN A 27 -9.94 0.01 -5.93
C GLN A 27 -8.67 -0.31 -5.13
N THR A 28 -8.05 0.72 -4.56
CA THR A 28 -6.87 0.59 -3.69
C THR A 28 -7.17 -0.29 -2.46
N LEU A 29 -8.34 -0.11 -1.83
CA LEU A 29 -8.78 -0.95 -0.71
C LEU A 29 -8.97 -2.41 -1.13
N ARG A 30 -9.67 -2.65 -2.25
CA ARG A 30 -9.92 -4.00 -2.78
C ARG A 30 -8.61 -4.77 -2.95
N TYR A 31 -7.64 -4.19 -3.66
CA TYR A 31 -6.36 -4.85 -3.89
C TYR A 31 -5.44 -4.85 -2.67
N SER A 32 -5.56 -3.86 -1.76
CA SER A 32 -4.82 -3.89 -0.49
C SER A 32 -5.24 -5.06 0.41
N LYS A 33 -6.51 -5.49 0.36
CA LYS A 33 -6.95 -6.69 1.11
C LYS A 33 -6.25 -7.95 0.61
N LEU A 34 -6.11 -8.09 -0.71
CA LEU A 34 -5.40 -9.21 -1.33
C LEU A 34 -3.90 -9.13 -1.05
N GLY A 35 -3.27 -7.98 -1.32
CA GLY A 35 -1.82 -7.79 -1.12
C GLY A 35 -1.33 -7.91 0.33
N LEU A 36 -2.25 -7.88 1.30
CA LEU A 36 -1.97 -7.98 2.74
C LEU A 36 -2.73 -9.11 3.43
N ALA A 37 -3.15 -10.11 2.67
CA ALA A 37 -3.97 -11.19 3.20
C ALA A 37 -3.26 -12.04 4.27
N THR A 38 -1.93 -12.19 4.20
CA THR A 38 -1.17 -12.92 5.23
C THR A 38 -0.61 -12.00 6.32
N VAL A 39 -0.34 -12.59 7.50
CA VAL A 39 0.36 -11.89 8.58
C VAL A 39 1.76 -11.46 8.14
N ALA A 40 2.51 -12.33 7.45
CA ALA A 40 3.84 -12.02 6.94
C ALA A 40 3.84 -10.79 6.01
N ARG A 41 2.87 -10.70 5.08
CA ARG A 41 2.72 -9.53 4.19
C ARG A 41 2.39 -8.26 4.97
N ARG A 42 1.52 -8.34 5.98
CA ARG A 42 1.20 -7.20 6.87
C ARG A 42 2.44 -6.70 7.64
N GLN A 43 3.25 -7.62 8.16
CA GLN A 43 4.48 -7.28 8.87
C GLN A 43 5.52 -6.63 7.95
N GLN A 44 5.73 -7.18 6.76
CA GLN A 44 6.63 -6.59 5.77
C GLN A 44 6.17 -5.19 5.34
N SER A 45 4.88 -4.99 5.06
CA SER A 45 4.34 -3.66 4.74
C SER A 45 4.54 -2.67 5.89
N ALA A 46 4.29 -3.09 7.13
CA ALA A 46 4.48 -2.24 8.31
C ALA A 46 5.95 -1.86 8.52
N ARG A 47 6.88 -2.78 8.27
CA ARG A 47 8.32 -2.51 8.29
C ARG A 47 8.70 -1.44 7.27
N LEU A 48 8.27 -1.59 6.02
CA LEU A 48 8.54 -0.61 4.95
C LEU A 48 7.95 0.77 5.25
N TRP A 49 6.75 0.82 5.85
CA TRP A 49 6.18 2.09 6.34
C TRP A 49 7.07 2.75 7.38
N ARG A 50 7.54 1.97 8.38
CA ARG A 50 8.40 2.50 9.45
C ARG A 50 9.72 3.02 8.89
N GLU A 51 10.37 2.26 8.02
CA GLU A 51 11.61 2.69 7.38
C GLU A 51 11.41 3.96 6.53
N ALA A 52 10.30 4.04 5.78
CA ALA A 52 9.99 5.23 4.98
C ALA A 52 9.72 6.46 5.86
N THR A 53 9.08 6.31 7.02
CA THR A 53 8.87 7.42 7.96
C THR A 53 10.19 7.87 8.59
N VAL A 54 11.11 6.96 8.89
CA VAL A 54 12.44 7.30 9.38
C VAL A 54 13.23 8.08 8.33
N ALA A 55 13.27 7.58 7.08
CA ALA A 55 13.93 8.28 5.97
C ALA A 55 13.33 9.68 5.75
N LEU A 56 11.99 9.79 5.78
CA LEU A 56 11.29 11.06 5.65
C LEU A 56 11.68 12.05 6.76
N ALA A 57 11.78 11.59 8.02
CA ALA A 57 12.18 12.42 9.14
C ALA A 57 13.63 12.92 9.03
N GLN A 58 14.49 12.17 8.35
CA GLN A 58 15.87 12.55 8.06
C GLN A 58 16.01 13.45 6.82
N GLY A 59 14.91 13.72 6.12
CA GLY A 59 14.93 14.47 4.85
C GLY A 59 15.43 13.65 3.65
N ASP A 60 15.60 12.33 3.80
CA ASP A 60 16.05 11.45 2.73
C ASP A 60 14.88 11.11 1.79
N VAL A 61 14.66 12.01 0.83
CA VAL A 61 13.56 11.92 -0.14
C VAL A 61 13.73 10.70 -1.05
N GLU A 62 14.94 10.42 -1.52
CA GLU A 62 15.22 9.31 -2.44
C GLU A 62 14.88 7.98 -1.78
N ARG A 63 15.35 7.77 -0.55
CA ARG A 63 15.06 6.55 0.19
C ARG A 63 13.58 6.43 0.52
N THR A 64 12.92 7.52 0.89
CA THR A 64 11.47 7.55 1.14
C THR A 64 10.69 7.10 -0.09
N VAL A 65 11.04 7.61 -1.27
CA VAL A 65 10.39 7.24 -2.54
C VAL A 65 10.67 5.79 -2.89
N ALA A 66 11.91 5.32 -2.74
CA ALA A 66 12.30 3.94 -3.04
C ALA A 66 11.52 2.93 -2.19
N LEU A 67 11.47 3.14 -0.85
CA LEU A 67 10.72 2.30 0.07
C LEU A 67 9.21 2.33 -0.20
N THR A 68 8.68 3.50 -0.57
CA THR A 68 7.27 3.65 -0.93
C THR A 68 6.91 2.86 -2.19
N ARG A 69 7.77 2.92 -3.23
CA ARG A 69 7.60 2.14 -4.46
C ARG A 69 7.66 0.65 -4.19
N GLN A 70 8.71 0.18 -3.51
CA GLN A 70 8.84 -1.22 -3.12
C GLN A 70 7.58 -1.75 -2.44
N ARG A 71 7.03 -1.01 -1.47
CA ARG A 71 5.81 -1.43 -0.77
C ARG A 71 4.60 -1.56 -1.71
N ILE A 72 4.46 -0.66 -2.67
CA ILE A 72 3.37 -0.68 -3.66
C ILE A 72 3.52 -1.90 -4.56
N ASP A 73 4.73 -2.12 -5.08
CA ASP A 73 5.04 -3.22 -6.00
C ASP A 73 4.83 -4.57 -5.32
N GLU A 74 5.41 -4.79 -4.13
CA GLU A 74 5.22 -6.03 -3.38
C GLU A 74 3.72 -6.29 -3.01
N SER A 75 2.92 -5.25 -2.84
CA SER A 75 1.48 -5.39 -2.59
C SER A 75 0.73 -5.76 -3.87
N GLY A 76 1.13 -5.19 -5.01
CA GLY A 76 0.58 -5.49 -6.32
C GLY A 76 0.89 -6.92 -6.76
N GLU A 77 2.15 -7.35 -6.62
CA GLU A 77 2.60 -8.72 -6.91
C GLU A 77 1.81 -9.75 -6.09
N GLU A 78 1.65 -9.53 -4.79
CA GLU A 78 0.85 -10.43 -3.94
C GLU A 78 -0.62 -10.47 -4.37
N ALA A 79 -1.20 -9.31 -4.71
CA ALA A 79 -2.57 -9.27 -5.19
C ALA A 79 -2.73 -10.06 -6.50
N ILE A 80 -1.79 -9.92 -7.45
CA ILE A 80 -1.78 -10.68 -8.71
C ILE A 80 -1.65 -12.18 -8.44
N ARG A 81 -0.71 -12.58 -7.57
CA ARG A 81 -0.54 -14.00 -7.20
C ARG A 81 -1.83 -14.61 -6.66
N ARG A 82 -2.54 -13.88 -5.79
CA ARG A 82 -3.81 -14.36 -5.20
C ARG A 82 -4.96 -14.39 -6.19
N LEU A 83 -5.03 -13.45 -7.13
CA LEU A 83 -6.04 -13.47 -8.19
C LEU A 83 -5.84 -14.63 -9.16
N ASN A 84 -4.58 -15.04 -9.37
CA ASN A 84 -4.24 -16.18 -10.22
C ASN A 84 -4.36 -17.53 -9.49
N THR A 85 -4.54 -17.52 -8.16
CA THR A 85 -4.73 -18.76 -7.38
C THR A 85 -6.23 -19.01 -7.26
N PRO A 86 -6.74 -20.20 -7.67
CA PRO A 86 -8.14 -20.52 -7.49
C PRO A 86 -8.50 -20.48 -5.99
N PRO A 87 -9.69 -19.97 -5.62
CA PRO A 87 -10.11 -19.93 -4.23
C PRO A 87 -10.07 -21.37 -3.67
N THR A 88 -9.29 -21.57 -2.61
CA THR A 88 -9.31 -22.82 -1.87
C THR A 88 -10.49 -22.77 -0.91
N ASP A 89 -11.21 -23.88 -0.71
CA ASP A 89 -12.51 -23.97 -0.02
C ASP A 89 -12.58 -23.38 1.42
N GLY A 90 -11.48 -22.88 1.98
CA GLY A 90 -11.42 -22.22 3.28
C GLY A 90 -11.51 -20.68 3.28
N ASP A 91 -11.52 -20.01 2.11
CA ASP A 91 -11.54 -18.54 2.03
C ASP A 91 -12.97 -17.92 2.06
N ALA A 92 -14.01 -18.75 2.13
CA ALA A 92 -15.42 -18.33 2.12
C ALA A 92 -16.07 -18.21 3.51
N ALA A 93 -15.31 -18.38 4.61
CA ALA A 93 -15.82 -18.29 5.98
C ALA A 93 -15.49 -16.94 6.66
#